data_AF-A0A7W9HVN3-F1
#
_entry.id   AF-A0A7W9HVN3-F1
#
_cell.length_a   1.000
_cell.length_b   1.000
_cell.length_c   1.000
_cell.angle_alpha   90.00
_cell.angle_beta   90.00
_cell.angle_gamma   90.00
#
_symmetry.space_group_name_H-M   'P 1'
#
loop_
_entity.id
_entity.type
_entity.pdbx_description
1 polymer ?
#
loop_
_entity_poly.entity_id
_entity_poly.type
_entity_poly.pdbx_seq_one_letter_code
_entity_poly.pdbx_strand_id
1 'polypeptide(L)' 'MDHRELRFKLPADLPNHIYATVAHAMFSVLDVAGIADVCSVLIDDGASDADLNEAFDRHSEFYPWGAS' A
#
# COMPACT_ATOMS: atom_id res chain seq x y z
N MET A 1 9.27 -7.73 20.19
CA MET A 1 7.79 -7.79 20.28
C MET A 1 7.32 -8.81 19.28
N ASP A 2 6.38 -9.66 19.67
CA ASP A 2 5.74 -10.59 18.74
C ASP A 2 4.84 -9.81 17.79
N HIS A 3 4.92 -10.09 16.49
CA HIS A 3 4.06 -9.52 15.46
C HIS A 3 3.31 -10.64 14.72
N ARG A 4 2.14 -10.29 14.15
CA ARG A 4 1.42 -11.17 13.22
C ARG A 4 1.74 -10.73 11.79
N GLU A 5 2.15 -11.66 10.95
CA GLU A 5 2.55 -11.39 9.56
C GLU A 5 1.52 -11.95 8.57
N LEU A 6 1.15 -11.15 7.57
CA LEU A 6 0.40 -11.57 6.39
C LEU A 6 1.25 -11.30 5.16
N ARG A 7 1.51 -12.31 4.32
CA ARG A 7 2.33 -12.17 3.12
C ARG A 7 1.52 -12.41 1.86
N PHE A 8 1.63 -11.48 0.92
CA PHE A 8 1.10 -11.63 -0.43
C PHE A 8 2.26 -11.91 -1.39
N LYS A 9 2.09 -12.93 -2.24
CA LYS A 9 3.04 -13.20 -3.32
C LYS A 9 2.46 -12.64 -4.60
N LEU A 10 3.14 -11.69 -5.20
CA LEU A 10 2.76 -11.08 -6.47
C LEU A 10 3.60 -11.68 -7.61
N PRO A 11 3.10 -11.63 -8.87
CA PRO A 11 3.91 -11.90 -10.04
C PRO A 11 5.18 -11.03 -10.05
N ALA A 12 6.32 -11.61 -10.45
CA ALA A 12 7.61 -10.91 -10.43
C ALA A 12 7.75 -9.88 -11.57
N ASP A 13 6.94 -10.00 -12.61
CA ASP A 13 6.91 -9.14 -13.80
C ASP A 13 5.82 -8.06 -13.70
N LEU A 14 5.27 -7.85 -12.51
CA LEU A 14 4.25 -6.84 -12.29
C LEU A 14 4.83 -5.44 -12.56
N PRO A 15 4.15 -4.59 -13.34
CA PRO A 15 4.60 -3.21 -13.53
C PRO A 15 4.66 -2.44 -12.21
N ASN A 16 5.70 -1.62 -12.03
CA ASN A 16 5.93 -0.85 -10.80
C ASN A 16 4.70 -0.04 -10.35
N HIS A 17 3.99 0.59 -11.29
CA HIS A 17 2.78 1.36 -10.95
C HIS A 17 1.66 0.48 -10.36
N ILE A 18 1.50 -0.76 -10.81
CA ILE A 18 0.51 -1.69 -10.23
C ILE A 18 0.98 -2.14 -8.84
N TYR A 19 2.28 -2.37 -8.68
CA TYR A 19 2.87 -2.74 -7.38
C TYR A 19 2.65 -1.64 -6.34
N ALA A 20 2.92 -0.40 -6.71
CA ALA A 20 2.66 0.78 -5.91
C ALA A 20 1.18 0.91 -5.52
N THR A 21 0.25 0.70 -6.48
CA THR A 21 -1.19 0.68 -6.19
C THR A 21 -1.56 -0.37 -5.14
N VAL A 22 -1.00 -1.58 -5.23
CA VAL A 22 -1.24 -2.64 -4.22
C VAL A 22 -0.72 -2.23 -2.85
N ALA A 23 0.48 -1.67 -2.76
CA ALA A 23 1.06 -1.21 -1.50
C ALA A 23 0.15 -0.16 -0.81
N HIS A 24 -0.33 0.84 -1.55
CA HIS A 24 -1.25 1.84 -1.00
C HIS A 24 -2.64 1.28 -0.64
N ALA A 25 -3.16 0.34 -1.43
CA ALA A 25 -4.41 -0.34 -1.09
C ALA A 25 -4.29 -1.11 0.24
N MET A 26 -3.16 -1.77 0.49
CA MET A 26 -2.89 -2.46 1.75
C MET A 26 -2.80 -1.48 2.93
N PHE A 27 -2.16 -0.33 2.75
CA PHE A 27 -2.16 0.73 3.77
C PHE A 27 -3.59 1.19 4.09
N SER A 28 -4.44 1.32 3.07
CA SER A 28 -5.87 1.66 3.24
C SER A 28 -6.65 0.63 4.03
N VAL A 29 -6.38 -0.66 3.83
CA VAL A 29 -6.99 -1.73 4.64
C VAL A 29 -6.59 -1.60 6.11
N LEU A 30 -5.34 -1.28 6.40
CA LEU A 30 -4.84 -1.12 7.77
C LEU A 30 -5.46 0.10 8.46
N ASP A 31 -5.64 1.19 7.72
CA ASP A 31 -6.24 2.41 8.25
C ASP A 31 -7.75 2.24 8.50
N VAL A 32 -8.50 1.60 7.58
CA VAL A 32 -9.90 1.20 7.83
C VAL A 32 -10.03 0.32 9.07
N ALA A 33 -9.06 -0.56 9.30
CA ALA A 33 -9.01 -1.41 10.49
C ALA A 33 -8.59 -0.67 11.77
N GLY A 34 -8.19 0.61 11.68
CA GLY A 34 -7.78 1.45 12.80
C GLY A 34 -6.43 1.08 13.40
N ILE A 35 -5.52 0.50 12.60
CA ILE A 35 -4.21 -0.01 13.08
C ILE A 35 -3.04 0.42 12.18
N ALA A 36 -3.23 1.38 11.27
CA ALA A 36 -2.18 1.82 10.34
C ALA A 36 -0.95 2.40 11.05
N ASP A 37 -1.15 3.08 12.19
CA ASP A 37 -0.11 3.73 13.00
C ASP A 37 0.81 2.74 13.74
N VAL A 38 0.34 1.50 13.95
CA VAL A 38 1.09 0.43 14.63
C VAL A 38 1.52 -0.70 13.69
N CYS A 39 1.20 -0.58 12.40
CA CYS A 39 1.56 -1.56 11.38
C CYS A 39 2.64 -1.02 10.44
N SER A 40 3.19 -1.90 9.61
CA SER A 40 4.12 -1.52 8.55
C SER A 40 3.79 -2.30 7.29
N VAL A 41 3.78 -1.59 6.16
CA VAL A 41 3.73 -2.20 4.83
C VAL A 41 5.17 -2.28 4.32
N LEU A 42 5.68 -3.50 4.17
CA LEU A 42 7.00 -3.74 3.62
C LEU A 42 6.88 -3.84 2.09
N ILE A 43 7.54 -2.92 1.41
CA ILE A 43 7.71 -2.91 -0.04
C ILE A 43 9.12 -3.39 -0.38
N ASP A 44 9.28 -4.04 -1.53
CA ASP A 44 10.58 -4.28 -2.13
C ASP A 44 11.07 -3.04 -2.89
N ASP A 45 12.31 -3.10 -3.37
CA ASP A 45 12.96 -2.01 -4.11
C ASP A 45 12.40 -1.82 -5.54
N GLY A 46 11.34 -2.54 -5.92
CA GLY A 46 10.76 -2.52 -7.25
C GLY A 46 10.00 -1.24 -7.58
N ALA A 47 9.34 -0.61 -6.60
CA ALA A 47 8.67 0.69 -6.78
C ALA A 47 9.45 1.82 -6.12
N SER A 48 9.66 2.89 -6.88
CA SER A 48 10.26 4.12 -6.35
C SER A 48 9.24 4.94 -5.55
N ASP A 49 9.73 5.88 -4.74
CA ASP A 49 8.88 6.88 -4.08
C ASP A 49 8.00 7.66 -5.07
N ALA A 50 8.49 7.88 -6.30
CA ALA A 50 7.71 8.53 -7.34
C ALA A 50 6.53 7.67 -7.81
N ASP A 51 6.74 6.36 -7.98
CA ASP A 51 5.66 5.42 -8.33
C ASP A 51 4.60 5.36 -7.22
N LEU A 52 5.04 5.35 -5.95
CA LEU A 52 4.15 5.38 -4.79
C LEU A 52 3.32 6.67 -4.77
N ASN A 53 3.97 7.82 -4.88
CA ASN A 53 3.26 9.11 -4.90
C ASN A 53 2.27 9.21 -6.06
N GLU A 54 2.64 8.76 -7.27
CA GLU A 54 1.72 8.75 -8.41
C GLU A 54 0.52 7.83 -8.18
N ALA A 55 0.74 6.65 -7.60
CA ALA A 55 -0.33 5.73 -7.25
C ALA A 55 -1.27 6.32 -6.18
N PHE A 56 -0.71 6.98 -5.17
CA PHE A 56 -1.49 7.72 -4.18
C PHE A 56 -2.33 8.83 -4.82
N ASP A 57 -1.72 9.69 -5.63
CA ASP A 57 -2.43 10.80 -6.28
C ASP A 57 -3.59 10.30 -7.14
N ARG A 58 -3.39 9.19 -7.86
CA ARG A 58 -4.40 8.58 -8.73
C ARG A 58 -5.57 7.95 -7.97
N HIS A 59 -5.32 7.40 -6.78
CA HIS A 59 -6.30 6.56 -6.09
C HIS A 59 -6.80 7.14 -4.76
N SER A 60 -6.22 8.23 -4.28
CA SER A 60 -6.53 8.84 -2.99
C SER A 60 -8.01 9.20 -2.85
N GLU A 61 -8.67 9.62 -3.93
CA GLU A 61 -10.10 9.92 -3.95
C GLU A 61 -11.00 8.72 -3.59
N PHE A 62 -10.52 7.49 -3.80
CA PHE A 62 -11.24 6.26 -3.47
C PHE A 62 -10.93 5.75 -2.06
N TYR A 63 -9.95 6.36 -1.37
CA TYR A 63 -9.64 5.96 -0.01
C TYR A 63 -10.70 6.45 0.97
N PRO A 64 -10.95 5.70 2.07
CA PRO A 64 -12.00 6.02 3.03
C PRO A 64 -11.89 7.43 3.65
N TRP A 65 -10.70 8.02 3.63
CA TRP A 65 -10.44 9.40 4.08
C TRP A 65 -10.35 10.43 2.93
N GLY A 66 -10.30 9.99 1.66
CA GLY A 66 -10.32 10.87 0.50
C GLY A 66 -11.71 11.35 0.12
N ALA A 67 -12.75 10.61 0.50
CA ALA A 67 -14.14 11.05 0.41
C ALA A 67 -14.49 12.00 1.56
N SER A 68 -14.02 13.25 1.46
CA SER A 68 -14.49 14.39 2.28
C SER A 68 -15.74 15.01 1.66
#